data_AF-X6P118-F1
#
_entry.id   AF-X6P118-F1
#
_cell.length_a   1.000
_cell.length_b   1.000
_cell.length_c   1.000
_cell.angle_alpha   90.00
_cell.angle_beta   90.00
_cell.angle_gamma   90.00
#
_symmetry.space_group_name_H-M   'P 1'
#
loop_
_entity.id
_entity.type
_entity.pdbx_description
1 polymer ?
#
loop_
_entity_poly.entity_id
_entity_poly.type
_entity_poly.pdbx_seq_one_letter_code
_entity_poly.pdbx_strand_id
1 'polypeptide(L)'
;MPTIPTVVYEFVSLNYNWPQGVTRELAIASGEFIVNNNIITGLKVYSSRVFVTVPRWKAGVPSTLNEIIPNTVGNGMDQYILNPFPSWEMQQTGNCSCFQYVQSMEIDPYGRMWIIDTGRINFLDTTPDNSCPPKIVLWDLNTNTMLSTYTFPNSVAPYNSTFLNDIVVDITNEIAYISDVLGPQPGT
;
A
#
# COMPACT_ATOMS: atom_id res chain seq x y z
N MET A 1 -0.50 23.30 -21.69
CA MET A 1 -1.03 22.00 -21.22
C MET A 1 -0.79 20.98 -22.31
N PRO A 2 -0.19 19.81 -22.00
CA PRO A 2 -0.10 18.74 -22.98
C PRO A 2 -1.51 18.33 -23.42
N THR A 3 -1.72 18.20 -24.74
CA THR A 3 -3.02 17.89 -25.36
C THR A 3 -3.16 16.42 -25.74
N ILE A 4 -2.10 15.63 -25.54
CA ILE A 4 -2.04 14.21 -25.85
C ILE A 4 -1.54 13.50 -24.60
N PRO A 5 -2.22 12.42 -24.15
CA PRO A 5 -1.72 11.60 -23.05
C PRO A 5 -0.34 11.03 -23.37
N THR A 6 0.56 11.05 -22.39
CA THR A 6 1.90 10.47 -22.48
C THR A 6 2.12 9.46 -21.38
N VAL A 7 2.74 8.33 -21.70
CA VAL A 7 3.19 7.36 -20.69
C VAL A 7 4.38 7.95 -19.94
N VAL A 8 4.29 7.93 -18.60
CA VAL A 8 5.38 8.42 -17.71
C VAL A 8 6.14 7.24 -17.09
N TYR A 9 5.42 6.19 -16.69
CA TYR A 9 5.97 4.98 -16.11
C TYR A 9 5.30 3.76 -16.76
N GLU A 10 6.07 2.71 -17.00
CA GLU A 10 5.59 1.42 -17.49
C GLU A 10 6.30 0.30 -16.74
N PHE A 11 5.56 -0.75 -16.38
CA PHE A 11 6.08 -1.92 -15.69
C PHE A 11 5.59 -3.19 -16.39
N VAL A 12 6.53 -4.01 -16.86
CA VAL A 12 6.23 -5.37 -17.33
C VAL A 12 6.11 -6.32 -16.14
N SER A 13 6.95 -6.12 -15.13
CA SER A 13 6.88 -6.76 -13.83
C SER A 13 7.38 -5.79 -12.77
N LEU A 14 6.93 -5.97 -11.52
CA LEU A 14 7.42 -5.15 -10.42
C LEU A 14 8.79 -5.66 -9.94
N ASN A 15 9.55 -4.74 -9.35
CA ASN A 15 10.77 -5.02 -8.62
C ASN A 15 10.89 -3.99 -7.50
N TYR A 16 11.66 -4.31 -6.47
CA TYR A 16 11.76 -3.51 -5.26
C TYR A 16 13.20 -3.02 -5.04
N ASN A 17 13.33 -1.91 -4.33
CA ASN A 17 14.61 -1.43 -3.80
C ASN A 17 15.01 -2.30 -2.59
N TRP A 18 15.56 -3.49 -2.88
CA TRP A 18 15.88 -4.50 -1.87
C TRP A 18 16.87 -4.00 -0.82
N PRO A 19 16.72 -4.42 0.46
CA PRO A 19 17.68 -4.08 1.50
C PRO A 19 19.03 -4.76 1.23
N GLN A 20 20.09 -4.25 1.86
CA GLN A 20 21.42 -4.80 1.69
C GLN A 20 21.47 -6.29 2.00
N GLY A 21 22.06 -7.07 1.09
CA GLY A 21 22.20 -8.53 1.24
C GLY A 21 21.00 -9.34 0.74
N VAL A 22 19.90 -8.68 0.35
CA VAL A 22 18.76 -9.32 -0.32
C VAL A 22 18.80 -8.95 -1.80
N THR A 23 18.61 -9.95 -2.67
CA THR A 23 18.43 -9.72 -4.11
C THR A 23 17.03 -10.16 -4.52
N ARG A 24 16.58 -9.68 -5.68
CA ARG A 24 15.32 -10.10 -6.28
C ARG A 24 15.23 -11.62 -6.42
N GLU A 25 16.32 -12.27 -6.82
CA GLU A 25 16.40 -13.71 -7.02
C GLU A 25 16.30 -14.48 -5.70
N LEU A 26 16.94 -13.97 -4.64
CA LEU A 26 16.82 -14.55 -3.30
C LEU A 26 15.40 -14.43 -2.76
N ALA A 27 14.76 -13.26 -2.93
CA ALA A 27 13.37 -13.05 -2.51
C ALA A 27 12.38 -13.91 -3.30
N ILE A 28 12.65 -14.16 -4.59
CA ILE A 28 11.87 -15.11 -5.39
C ILE A 28 12.07 -16.54 -4.89
N ALA A 29 13.32 -16.94 -4.62
CA ALA A 29 13.65 -18.28 -4.17
C ALA A 29 13.07 -18.59 -2.77
N SER A 30 12.98 -17.60 -1.89
CA SER A 30 12.36 -17.74 -0.57
C SER A 30 10.83 -17.73 -0.60
N GLY A 31 10.22 -17.26 -1.70
CA GLY A 31 8.78 -17.05 -1.81
C GLY A 31 8.28 -15.73 -1.20
N GLU A 32 9.17 -14.91 -0.65
CA GLU A 32 8.84 -13.56 -0.16
C GLU A 32 8.38 -12.65 -1.31
N PHE A 33 8.83 -12.92 -2.53
CA PHE A 33 8.42 -12.21 -3.74
C PHE A 33 7.93 -13.16 -4.83
N ILE A 34 6.61 -13.26 -4.96
CA ILE A 34 5.96 -13.99 -6.06
C ILE A 34 5.53 -12.95 -7.10
N VAL A 35 6.35 -12.79 -8.14
CA VAL A 35 6.22 -11.71 -9.16
C VAL A 35 4.77 -11.49 -9.62
N ASN A 36 4.06 -12.56 -9.97
CA ASN A 36 2.70 -12.48 -10.52
C ASN A 36 1.61 -12.08 -9.50
N ASN A 37 1.91 -12.12 -8.21
CA ASN A 37 0.97 -11.71 -7.16
C ASN A 37 1.07 -10.21 -6.85
N ASN A 38 2.04 -9.51 -7.42
CA ASN A 38 2.31 -8.10 -7.12
C ASN A 38 1.71 -7.21 -8.20
N ILE A 39 0.55 -6.62 -7.90
CA ILE A 39 -0.24 -5.79 -8.82
C ILE A 39 -0.41 -4.41 -8.21
N ILE A 40 -0.14 -3.34 -8.97
CA ILE A 40 -0.43 -1.98 -8.51
C ILE A 40 -1.93 -1.71 -8.64
N THR A 41 -2.57 -1.20 -7.59
CA THR A 41 -4.03 -0.95 -7.58
C THR A 41 -4.41 0.49 -7.29
N GLY A 42 -3.63 1.19 -6.46
CA GLY A 42 -3.80 2.60 -6.15
C GLY A 42 -2.55 3.40 -6.49
N LEU A 43 -2.75 4.65 -6.91
CA LEU A 43 -1.66 5.58 -7.22
C LEU A 43 -2.06 6.99 -6.79
N LYS A 44 -1.15 7.70 -6.13
CA LYS A 44 -1.29 9.12 -5.80
C LYS A 44 0.01 9.87 -6.07
N VAL A 45 -0.12 11.13 -6.48
CA VAL A 45 1.02 12.00 -6.80
C VAL A 45 1.03 13.16 -5.83
N TYR A 46 2.20 13.47 -5.28
CA TYR A 46 2.40 14.67 -4.48
C TYR A 46 3.75 15.28 -4.80
N SER A 47 3.75 16.55 -5.22
CA SER A 47 4.92 17.19 -5.82
C SER A 47 5.43 16.36 -7.02
N SER A 48 6.70 15.95 -7.03
CA SER A 48 7.29 15.08 -8.05
C SER A 48 7.32 13.59 -7.67
N ARG A 49 6.68 13.21 -6.56
CA ARG A 49 6.72 11.84 -6.00
C ARG A 49 5.45 11.09 -6.39
N VAL A 50 5.60 9.83 -6.76
CA VAL A 50 4.48 8.95 -7.11
C VAL A 50 4.46 7.78 -6.14
N PHE A 51 3.36 7.68 -5.40
CA PHE A 51 3.13 6.61 -4.44
C PHE A 51 2.15 5.62 -5.04
N VAL A 52 2.41 4.34 -4.80
CA VAL A 52 1.59 3.24 -5.28
C VAL A 52 1.31 2.22 -4.19
N THR A 53 0.14 1.62 -4.24
CA THR A 53 -0.22 0.47 -3.40
C THR A 53 -0.02 -0.82 -4.18
N VAL A 54 0.51 -1.84 -3.50
CA VAL A 54 0.58 -3.23 -3.98
C VAL A 54 -0.06 -4.10 -2.91
N PRO A 55 -1.37 -4.31 -2.96
CA PRO A 55 -2.08 -4.88 -1.83
C PRO A 55 -1.75 -6.35 -1.61
N ARG A 56 -1.65 -6.78 -0.34
CA ARG A 56 -1.34 -8.17 0.04
C ARG A 56 -2.56 -9.09 -0.06
N TRP A 57 -3.15 -9.18 -1.26
CA TRP A 57 -4.28 -10.07 -1.53
C TRP A 57 -3.90 -11.55 -1.49
N LYS A 58 -2.65 -11.85 -1.86
CA LYS A 58 -2.01 -13.17 -1.85
C LYS A 58 -0.60 -13.07 -1.25
N ALA A 59 -0.05 -14.20 -0.85
CA ALA A 59 1.33 -14.30 -0.38
C ALA A 59 2.36 -13.83 -1.43
N GLY A 60 3.56 -13.50 -0.96
CA GLY A 60 4.68 -13.09 -1.81
C GLY A 60 4.62 -11.62 -2.26
N VAL A 61 3.97 -10.75 -1.49
CA VAL A 61 3.96 -9.29 -1.68
C VAL A 61 4.84 -8.63 -0.60
N PRO A 62 6.07 -8.21 -0.94
CA PRO A 62 7.04 -7.72 0.05
C PRO A 62 6.58 -6.44 0.75
N SER A 63 6.09 -5.46 -0.02
CA SER A 63 5.69 -4.15 0.48
C SER A 63 4.39 -3.69 -0.14
N THR A 64 3.47 -3.24 0.71
CA THR A 64 2.10 -2.87 0.32
C THR A 64 1.92 -1.40 -0.03
N LEU A 65 2.81 -0.52 0.42
CA LEU A 65 2.82 0.90 0.10
C LEU A 65 4.23 1.30 -0.30
N ASN A 66 4.36 1.91 -1.48
CA ASN A 66 5.65 2.16 -2.12
C ASN A 66 5.69 3.54 -2.78
N GLU A 67 6.89 4.04 -2.99
CA GLU A 67 7.20 5.15 -3.88
C GLU A 67 7.90 4.62 -5.13
N ILE A 68 7.54 5.13 -6.31
CA ILE A 68 8.25 4.82 -7.55
C ILE A 68 9.55 5.63 -7.58
N ILE A 69 10.69 4.96 -7.74
CA ILE A 69 12.00 5.58 -7.85
C ILE A 69 12.74 5.11 -9.11
N PRO A 70 13.69 5.90 -9.66
CA PRO A 70 14.59 5.42 -10.70
C PRO A 70 15.40 4.23 -10.22
N ASN A 71 15.58 3.23 -11.08
CA ASN A 71 16.44 2.11 -10.79
C ASN A 71 17.91 2.51 -11.00
N THR A 72 18.67 2.65 -9.91
CA THR A 72 20.10 3.02 -9.95
C THR A 72 21.04 1.83 -9.79
N VAL A 73 20.51 0.63 -9.51
CA VAL A 73 21.29 -0.56 -9.12
C VAL A 73 21.21 -1.68 -10.17
N GLY A 74 20.21 -1.64 -11.06
CA GLY A 74 19.99 -2.68 -12.06
C GLY A 74 20.83 -2.54 -13.35
N ASN A 75 20.82 -3.61 -14.15
CA ASN A 75 21.51 -3.70 -15.43
C ASN A 75 20.80 -2.91 -16.56
N GLY A 76 19.91 -1.97 -16.22
CA GLY A 76 19.11 -1.19 -17.18
C GLY A 76 17.85 -1.86 -17.72
N MET A 77 17.45 -3.05 -17.23
CA MET A 77 16.23 -3.73 -17.70
C MET A 77 14.92 -3.15 -17.14
N ASP A 78 14.93 -2.70 -15.87
CA ASP A 78 13.83 -1.97 -15.27
C ASP A 78 14.26 -0.51 -15.10
N GLN A 79 13.55 0.45 -15.73
CA GLN A 79 13.86 1.89 -15.57
C GLN A 79 13.46 2.41 -14.19
N TYR A 80 12.41 1.84 -13.61
CA TYR A 80 11.82 2.23 -12.34
C TYR A 80 11.57 1.01 -11.46
N ILE A 81 11.71 1.20 -10.15
CA ILE A 81 11.44 0.18 -9.13
C ILE A 81 10.63 0.78 -7.98
N LEU A 82 10.09 -0.09 -7.13
CA LEU A 82 9.32 0.29 -5.97
C LEU A 82 10.21 0.40 -4.74
N ASN A 83 10.26 1.57 -4.12
CA ASN A 83 10.86 1.78 -2.82
C ASN A 83 9.79 1.67 -1.73
N PRO A 84 9.90 0.72 -0.78
CA PRO A 84 8.95 0.62 0.31
C PRO A 84 8.83 1.91 1.10
N PHE A 85 7.59 2.35 1.30
CA PHE A 85 7.29 3.61 1.94
C PHE A 85 6.63 3.40 3.31
N PRO A 86 7.04 4.15 4.34
CA PRO A 86 8.20 5.05 4.38
C PRO A 86 9.55 4.31 4.46
N SER A 87 9.52 3.02 4.80
CA SER A 87 10.71 2.18 4.94
C SER A 87 10.34 0.69 4.93
N TRP A 88 11.33 -0.19 4.86
CA TRP A 88 11.14 -1.64 4.97
C TRP A 88 10.59 -2.05 6.35
N GLU A 89 11.01 -1.38 7.43
CA GLU A 89 10.55 -1.67 8.79
C GLU A 89 9.03 -1.47 8.92
N MET A 90 8.47 -0.48 8.23
CA MET A 90 7.02 -0.23 8.21
C MET A 90 6.23 -1.24 7.38
N GLN A 91 6.88 -2.20 6.74
CA GLN A 91 6.25 -3.25 5.94
C GLN A 91 6.23 -4.62 6.64
N GLN A 92 6.69 -4.72 7.89
CA GLN A 92 6.72 -5.97 8.62
C GLN A 92 5.30 -6.54 8.81
N THR A 93 5.04 -7.72 8.22
CA THR A 93 3.78 -8.45 8.42
C THR A 93 3.68 -9.02 9.84
N GLY A 94 2.46 -9.09 10.38
CA GLY A 94 2.18 -9.57 11.73
C GLY A 94 2.49 -8.56 12.86
N ASN A 95 3.24 -7.50 12.58
CA ASN A 95 3.38 -6.36 13.49
C ASN A 95 2.30 -5.33 13.18
N CYS A 96 1.21 -5.31 13.95
CA CYS A 96 0.04 -4.48 13.62
C CYS A 96 0.25 -2.96 13.69
N SER A 97 1.38 -2.51 14.23
CA SER A 97 1.83 -1.11 14.14
C SER A 97 2.37 -0.75 12.74
N CYS A 98 2.79 -1.74 11.96
CA CYS A 98 3.25 -1.62 10.58
C CYS A 98 2.11 -1.87 9.57
N PHE A 99 2.35 -1.59 8.29
CA PHE A 99 1.36 -1.78 7.23
C PHE A 99 1.19 -3.25 6.86
N GLN A 100 -0.06 -3.71 6.84
CA GLN A 100 -0.40 -5.10 6.54
C GLN A 100 -0.98 -5.24 5.13
N TYR A 101 -2.03 -4.49 4.82
CA TYR A 101 -2.69 -4.46 3.51
C TYR A 101 -3.21 -3.05 3.24
N VAL A 102 -2.37 -2.23 2.62
CA VAL A 102 -2.77 -0.90 2.14
C VAL A 102 -3.45 -1.07 0.78
N GLN A 103 -4.75 -0.78 0.74
CA GLN A 103 -5.56 -0.91 -0.47
C GLN A 103 -5.61 0.40 -1.27
N SER A 104 -5.88 1.51 -0.58
CA SER A 104 -5.95 2.84 -1.18
C SER A 104 -5.34 3.90 -0.24
N MET A 105 -5.16 5.09 -0.78
CA MET A 105 -4.72 6.27 -0.06
C MET A 105 -5.23 7.53 -0.75
N GLU A 106 -5.35 8.61 0.01
CA GLU A 106 -5.56 9.97 -0.51
C GLU A 106 -4.40 10.88 -0.05
N ILE A 107 -4.00 11.85 -0.85
CA ILE A 107 -3.02 12.86 -0.43
C ILE A 107 -3.67 14.22 -0.54
N ASP A 108 -3.79 14.92 0.59
CA ASP A 108 -4.35 16.26 0.59
C ASP A 108 -3.33 17.33 0.14
N PRO A 109 -3.78 18.56 -0.20
CA PRO A 109 -2.91 19.64 -0.64
C PRO A 109 -1.85 20.08 0.38
N TYR A 110 -1.97 19.69 1.65
CA TYR A 110 -0.98 19.98 2.69
C TYR A 110 0.12 18.92 2.77
N GLY A 111 0.04 17.87 1.95
CA GLY A 111 0.99 16.77 1.95
C GLY A 111 0.73 15.76 3.06
N ARG A 112 -0.50 15.70 3.60
CA ARG A 112 -0.90 14.61 4.50
C ARG A 112 -1.46 13.47 3.66
N MET A 113 -0.82 12.31 3.76
CA MET A 113 -1.31 11.07 3.16
C MET A 113 -2.22 10.36 4.15
N TRP A 114 -3.45 10.10 3.72
CA TRP A 114 -4.48 9.36 4.44
C TRP A 114 -4.50 7.93 3.90
N ILE A 115 -3.98 6.99 4.69
CA ILE A 115 -3.70 5.63 4.25
C ILE A 115 -4.72 4.70 4.91
N ILE A 116 -5.48 3.94 4.12
CA ILE A 116 -6.32 2.87 4.66
C ILE A 116 -5.57 1.54 4.60
N ASP A 117 -5.39 0.93 5.77
CA ASP A 117 -4.81 -0.41 5.92
C ASP A 117 -5.92 -1.34 6.41
N THR A 118 -6.24 -2.35 5.61
CA THR A 118 -7.32 -3.31 5.88
C THR A 118 -6.91 -4.32 6.97
N GLY A 119 -5.62 -4.42 7.32
CA GLY A 119 -5.12 -5.29 8.38
C GLY A 119 -4.98 -6.77 7.98
N ARG A 120 -6.03 -7.33 7.38
CA ARG A 120 -6.07 -8.71 6.86
C ARG A 120 -5.15 -8.88 5.65
N ILE A 121 -4.41 -9.98 5.57
CA ILE A 121 -3.56 -10.30 4.41
C ILE A 121 -3.91 -11.68 3.84
N ASN A 122 -3.53 -11.91 2.59
CA ASN A 122 -3.64 -13.19 1.89
C ASN A 122 -5.09 -13.71 1.82
N PHE A 123 -6.06 -12.81 1.69
CA PHE A 123 -7.49 -13.18 1.74
C PHE A 123 -7.95 -14.04 0.56
N LEU A 124 -7.21 -14.03 -0.56
CA LEU A 124 -7.45 -14.89 -1.72
C LEU A 124 -6.73 -16.25 -1.63
N ASP A 125 -5.89 -16.46 -0.61
CA ASP A 125 -5.26 -17.75 -0.34
C ASP A 125 -6.19 -18.63 0.52
N THR A 126 -5.85 -19.92 0.65
CA THR A 126 -6.66 -20.89 1.41
C THR A 126 -6.71 -20.58 2.91
N THR A 127 -5.69 -19.92 3.44
CA THR A 127 -5.54 -19.57 4.86
C THR A 127 -5.22 -18.07 4.98
N PRO A 128 -6.25 -17.21 5.07
CA PRO A 128 -6.05 -15.79 5.30
C PRO A 128 -5.47 -15.52 6.70
N ASP A 129 -4.68 -14.46 6.83
CA ASP A 129 -4.24 -13.95 8.13
C ASP A 129 -5.05 -12.69 8.49
N ASN A 130 -5.83 -12.80 9.56
CA ASN A 130 -6.72 -11.75 10.07
C ASN A 130 -6.25 -11.23 11.45
N SER A 131 -4.96 -11.38 11.76
CA SER A 131 -4.41 -11.07 13.08
C SER A 131 -4.43 -9.59 13.44
N CYS A 132 -4.35 -8.70 12.43
CA CYS A 132 -4.30 -7.27 12.63
C CYS A 132 -5.63 -6.56 12.31
N PRO A 133 -5.97 -5.51 13.10
CA PRO A 133 -7.12 -4.66 12.81
C PRO A 133 -6.97 -3.84 11.54
N PRO A 134 -8.09 -3.49 10.89
CA PRO A 134 -8.15 -2.37 9.96
C PRO A 134 -7.82 -1.05 10.68
N LYS A 135 -7.09 -0.16 10.02
CA LYS A 135 -6.71 1.16 10.54
C LYS A 135 -6.64 2.19 9.43
N ILE A 136 -6.76 3.46 9.81
CA ILE A 136 -6.34 4.60 9.00
C ILE A 136 -5.09 5.23 9.63
N VAL A 137 -4.11 5.55 8.80
CA VAL A 137 -2.86 6.21 9.20
C VAL A 137 -2.76 7.54 8.47
N LEU A 138 -2.47 8.61 9.20
CA LEU A 138 -2.12 9.90 8.65
C LEU A 138 -0.60 10.04 8.67
N TRP A 139 -0.01 10.31 7.51
CA TRP A 139 1.43 10.47 7.35
C TRP A 139 1.75 11.83 6.74
N ASP A 140 2.67 12.59 7.34
CA ASP A 140 3.16 13.84 6.78
C ASP A 140 4.28 13.55 5.77
N LEU A 141 4.06 13.85 4.50
CA LEU A 141 5.03 13.63 3.44
C LEU A 141 6.15 14.66 3.40
N ASN A 142 5.97 15.82 4.05
CA ASN A 142 6.97 16.89 4.08
C ASN A 142 8.03 16.60 5.14
N THR A 143 7.63 16.10 6.30
CA THR A 143 8.54 15.71 7.40
C THR A 143 8.87 14.22 7.42
N ASN A 144 8.14 13.43 6.62
CA ASN A 144 8.20 11.97 6.62
C ASN A 144 7.95 11.34 8.00
N THR A 145 6.89 11.79 8.68
CA THR A 145 6.53 11.31 10.02
C THR A 145 5.07 10.89 10.09
N MET A 146 4.80 9.84 10.87
CA MET A 146 3.43 9.47 11.23
C MET A 146 2.82 10.55 12.12
N LEU A 147 1.67 11.10 11.71
CA LEU A 147 0.93 12.10 12.47
C LEU A 147 -0.03 11.44 13.45
N SER A 148 -0.77 10.43 12.99
CA SER A 148 -1.80 9.76 13.77
C SER A 148 -2.15 8.40 13.17
N THR A 149 -2.65 7.52 14.03
CA THR A 149 -3.23 6.24 13.64
C THR A 149 -4.54 6.06 14.38
N TYR A 150 -5.59 5.72 13.64
CA TYR A 150 -6.89 5.34 14.19
C TYR A 150 -7.20 3.90 13.79
N THR A 151 -7.28 3.04 14.80
CA THR A 151 -7.66 1.64 14.63
C THR A 151 -9.18 1.51 14.69
N PHE A 152 -9.80 0.94 13.67
CA PHE A 152 -11.24 0.77 13.65
C PHE A 152 -11.68 -0.27 14.68
N PRO A 153 -12.73 0.01 15.47
CA PRO A 153 -13.38 -1.04 16.25
C PRO A 153 -13.89 -2.15 15.33
N ASN A 154 -13.80 -3.40 15.77
CA ASN A 154 -14.28 -4.54 14.99
C ASN A 154 -15.78 -4.46 14.65
N SER A 155 -16.58 -3.71 15.42
CA SER A 155 -18.00 -3.46 15.13
C SER A 155 -18.24 -2.50 13.97
N VAL A 156 -17.22 -1.72 13.57
CA VAL A 156 -17.26 -0.78 12.44
C VAL A 156 -16.63 -1.43 11.20
N ALA A 157 -15.45 -2.02 11.36
CA ALA A 157 -14.73 -2.72 10.29
C ALA A 157 -14.28 -4.11 10.81
N PRO A 158 -15.03 -5.20 10.52
CA PRO A 158 -14.70 -6.52 11.02
C PRO A 158 -13.44 -7.10 10.37
N TYR A 159 -12.51 -7.62 11.17
CA TYR A 159 -11.17 -7.99 10.72
C TYR A 159 -11.18 -9.14 9.69
N ASN A 160 -12.22 -9.97 9.72
CA ASN A 160 -12.33 -11.17 8.89
C ASN A 160 -13.15 -10.97 7.61
N SER A 161 -13.79 -9.83 7.40
CA SER A 161 -14.67 -9.61 6.24
C SER A 161 -14.53 -8.24 5.57
N THR A 162 -14.04 -7.21 6.28
CA THR A 162 -13.93 -5.87 5.68
C THR A 162 -12.97 -5.86 4.50
N PHE A 163 -13.31 -5.02 3.52
CA PHE A 163 -12.45 -4.65 2.41
C PHE A 163 -12.56 -3.14 2.26
N LEU A 164 -11.69 -2.40 2.98
CA LEU A 164 -11.61 -0.95 2.86
C LEU A 164 -11.04 -0.61 1.48
N ASN A 165 -11.93 -0.40 0.51
CA ASN A 165 -11.57 -0.37 -0.91
C ASN A 165 -10.98 0.97 -1.35
N ASP A 166 -11.62 2.07 -0.95
CA ASP A 166 -11.25 3.40 -1.39
C ASP A 166 -11.56 4.44 -0.33
N ILE A 167 -10.87 5.56 -0.41
CA ILE A 167 -10.97 6.69 0.51
C ILE A 167 -11.04 8.00 -0.28
N VAL A 168 -11.95 8.88 0.14
CA VAL A 168 -11.96 10.29 -0.26
C VAL A 168 -11.96 11.17 0.99
N VAL A 169 -11.34 12.34 0.89
CA VAL A 169 -11.19 13.25 2.03
C VAL A 169 -11.85 14.58 1.71
N ASP A 170 -12.81 14.98 2.53
CA ASP A 170 -13.25 16.37 2.60
C ASP A 170 -12.24 17.15 3.43
N ILE A 171 -11.36 17.85 2.73
CA ILE A 171 -10.26 18.61 3.31
C ILE A 171 -10.78 19.79 4.16
N THR A 172 -11.93 20.36 3.80
CA THR A 172 -12.47 21.54 4.49
C THR A 172 -12.99 21.18 5.87
N ASN A 173 -13.65 20.02 5.98
CA ASN A 173 -14.22 19.53 7.23
C ASN A 173 -13.33 18.50 7.94
N GLU A 174 -12.21 18.11 7.34
CA GLU A 174 -11.30 17.06 7.79
C GLU A 174 -12.00 15.70 8.01
N ILE A 175 -12.87 15.32 7.07
CA ILE A 175 -13.64 14.06 7.14
C ILE A 175 -13.14 13.11 6.05
N ALA A 176 -12.77 11.89 6.44
CA ALA A 176 -12.49 10.79 5.52
C ALA A 176 -13.75 9.93 5.33
N TYR A 177 -14.11 9.65 4.08
CA TYR A 177 -15.17 8.72 3.69
C TYR A 177 -14.52 7.49 3.06
N ILE A 178 -14.85 6.31 3.57
CA ILE A 178 -14.22 5.05 3.18
C ILE A 178 -15.30 4.09 2.70
N SER A 179 -15.14 3.53 1.51
CA SER A 179 -16.03 2.49 1.00
C SER A 179 -15.56 1.11 1.47
N ASP A 180 -16.47 0.30 2.01
CA ASP A 180 -16.23 -1.12 2.30
C ASP A 180 -17.04 -1.99 1.31
N VAL A 181 -16.36 -2.84 0.54
CA VAL A 181 -16.98 -3.65 -0.53
C VAL A 181 -17.41 -5.03 -0.04
N LEU A 182 -16.87 -5.52 1.07
CA LEU A 182 -17.15 -6.86 1.62
C LEU A 182 -17.64 -6.84 3.09
N GLY A 183 -17.83 -5.65 3.66
CA GLY A 183 -18.33 -5.43 5.01
C GLY A 183 -19.70 -6.07 5.27
N PRO A 184 -20.09 -6.19 6.56
CA PRO A 184 -21.37 -6.79 6.93
C PRO A 184 -22.51 -6.05 6.23
N GLN A 185 -23.38 -6.81 5.57
CA GLN A 185 -24.61 -6.28 4.99
C GLN A 185 -25.44 -5.67 6.13
N PRO A 186 -25.89 -4.41 6.03
CA PRO A 186 -26.83 -3.87 7.00
C PRO A 186 -28.08 -4.76 7.04
N GLY A 187 -28.34 -5.43 8.16
CA GLY A 187 -29.56 -6.22 8.38
C GLY A 187 -29.42 -7.75 8.34
N THR A 188 -28.21 -8.31 8.41
CA THR A 188 -27.98 -9.74 8.70
C THR A 188 -27.45 -9.96 10.10
#